data_AF-A0A9D2X8Y4-F1
#
_entry.id   AF-A0A9D2X8Y4-F1
#
_cell.length_a   1.000
_cell.length_b   1.000
_cell.length_c   1.000
_cell.angle_alpha   90.00
_cell.angle_beta   90.00
_cell.angle_gamma   90.00
#
_symmetry.space_group_name_H-M   'P 1'
#
loop_
_entity.id
_entity.type
_entity.pdbx_description
1 polymer ?
#
loop_
_entity_poly.entity_id
_entity_poly.type
_entity_poly.pdbx_seq_one_letter_code
_entity_poly.pdbx_strand_id
1 'polypeptide(L)'
;MVFNRKIMICSILIMLSVLIILKTGSSDAINANNDFEDYRISQMPETRFFEQYTELSAPEKTAVVYPILTQTAYSWGGIHDFNMGRCETCFKVEIEEYYDPIFSVGAKSFRILEFLGYSVIDDIDIDKNPEILNNFNSVILLHNQFVTENEFLAITSHPNVIYLYPGSLDSKVRINYEENTMILERGPAFPDSYIIDGFDWEYNNSEMTDNTICGDWKFYQITNGHMLNCTPEDTIQYNDAILKKLKQLAEV
;
A
#
# COMPACT_ATOMS: atom_id res chain seq x y z
N MET A 1 47.46 35.13 -30.78
CA MET A 1 46.88 33.78 -30.76
C MET A 1 47.50 33.03 -29.58
N VAL A 2 46.65 32.26 -28.87
CA VAL A 2 46.91 31.54 -27.61
C VAL A 2 46.82 32.39 -26.34
N PHE A 3 45.60 32.39 -25.77
CA PHE A 3 45.29 32.87 -24.44
C PHE A 3 45.71 31.81 -23.41
N ASN A 4 46.46 32.25 -22.40
CA ASN A 4 46.88 31.45 -21.26
C ASN A 4 46.10 31.98 -20.04
N ARG A 5 45.32 31.15 -19.33
CA ARG A 5 44.80 31.55 -18.01
C ARG A 5 44.75 30.37 -17.05
N LYS A 6 45.48 30.61 -15.96
CA LYS A 6 45.81 29.71 -14.85
C LYS A 6 44.63 29.53 -13.89
N ILE A 7 44.61 28.35 -13.27
CA ILE A 7 43.85 27.96 -12.09
C ILE A 7 44.22 28.86 -10.89
N MET A 8 43.24 29.20 -10.05
CA MET A 8 43.46 29.83 -8.74
C MET A 8 42.55 29.18 -7.69
N ILE A 9 43.19 28.63 -6.65
CA ILE A 9 42.63 28.07 -5.41
C ILE A 9 42.82 29.13 -4.29
N CYS A 10 42.07 28.99 -3.18
CA CYS A 10 42.14 29.70 -1.86
C CYS A 10 41.24 30.96 -1.72
N SER A 11 40.60 31.28 -0.58
CA SER A 11 40.42 30.67 0.74
C SER A 11 39.38 31.48 1.54
N ILE A 12 38.59 30.79 2.39
CA ILE A 12 38.14 31.13 3.76
C ILE A 12 38.05 32.62 4.17
N LEU A 13 36.84 33.10 4.52
CA LEU A 13 36.53 33.98 5.69
C LEU A 13 35.17 34.70 5.51
N ILE A 14 34.05 34.15 6.01
CA ILE A 14 32.95 34.93 6.62
C ILE A 14 32.25 34.03 7.67
N MET A 15 32.88 33.88 8.84
CA MET A 15 32.22 33.51 10.10
C MET A 15 32.34 34.74 11.01
N LEU A 16 31.26 35.04 11.73
CA LEU A 16 31.03 36.18 12.64
C LEU A 16 30.59 37.51 11.99
N SER A 17 29.27 37.67 11.89
CA SER A 17 28.57 38.81 12.51
C SER A 17 27.06 38.60 12.37
N VAL A 18 26.36 38.34 13.48
CA VAL A 18 25.19 39.11 13.93
C VAL A 18 24.92 38.70 15.39
N LEU A 19 25.36 39.56 16.31
CA LEU A 19 24.83 39.63 17.66
C LEU A 19 23.45 40.30 17.60
N ILE A 20 22.43 39.55 18.00
CA ILE A 20 21.22 39.94 18.75
C ILE A 20 20.78 41.41 18.60
N ILE A 21 19.69 41.61 17.85
CA ILE A 21 18.73 42.70 18.12
C ILE A 21 17.43 42.03 18.57
N LEU A 22 17.22 42.00 19.89
CA LEU A 22 15.88 41.85 20.48
C LEU A 22 15.06 43.08 20.08
N LYS A 23 14.28 42.96 19.02
CA LYS A 23 13.08 43.79 18.83
C LYS A 23 11.88 42.91 19.10
N THR A 24 11.17 43.29 20.16
CA THR A 24 9.86 42.81 20.57
C THR A 24 8.91 42.65 19.37
N GLY A 25 8.78 41.42 18.92
CA GLY A 25 7.65 40.92 18.14
C GLY A 25 7.30 39.58 18.76
N SER A 26 6.08 39.45 19.26
CA SER A 26 5.51 38.16 19.66
C SER A 26 5.45 37.28 18.40
N SER A 27 6.53 36.56 18.12
CA SER A 27 6.62 35.60 17.03
C SER A 27 6.17 34.24 17.56
N ASP A 28 4.94 33.87 17.22
CA ASP A 28 4.37 32.53 17.02
C ASP A 28 5.27 31.31 17.34
N ALA A 29 5.72 31.16 18.58
CA ALA A 29 6.41 29.95 19.06
C ALA A 29 5.43 28.81 19.41
N ILE A 30 4.17 28.90 18.98
CA ILE A 30 3.09 27.98 19.38
C ILE A 30 2.72 26.97 18.27
N ASN A 31 3.17 27.12 17.01
CA ASN A 31 2.82 26.18 15.93
C ASN A 31 3.97 25.32 15.37
N ALA A 32 5.25 25.62 15.64
CA ALA A 32 6.35 24.86 15.04
C ALA A 32 6.46 23.40 15.54
N ASN A 33 6.04 23.12 16.79
CA ASN A 33 6.11 21.77 17.35
C ASN A 33 5.03 20.84 16.80
N ASN A 34 3.82 21.37 16.55
CA ASN A 34 2.74 20.58 15.96
C ASN A 34 3.05 20.26 14.48
N ASP A 35 3.55 21.26 13.74
CA ASP A 35 3.92 21.07 12.33
C ASP A 35 5.04 20.04 12.15
N PHE A 36 6.02 20.00 13.05
CA PHE A 36 7.12 19.01 12.99
C PHE A 36 6.66 17.60 13.35
N GLU A 37 5.81 17.45 14.36
CA GLU A 37 5.25 16.15 14.74
C GLU A 37 4.30 15.59 13.69
N ASP A 38 3.42 16.43 13.13
CA ASP A 38 2.53 16.05 12.03
C ASP A 38 3.32 15.66 10.78
N TYR A 39 4.38 16.41 10.46
CA TYR A 39 5.30 16.05 9.38
C TYR A 39 5.99 14.71 9.66
N ARG A 40 6.51 14.50 10.86
CA ARG A 40 7.17 13.23 11.25
C ARG A 40 6.21 12.04 11.12
N ILE A 41 4.99 12.17 11.63
CA ILE A 41 3.94 11.13 11.53
C ILE A 41 3.58 10.89 10.06
N SER A 42 3.52 11.93 9.22
CA SER A 42 3.26 11.74 7.78
C SER A 42 4.32 10.89 7.08
N GLN A 43 5.57 10.92 7.56
CA GLN A 43 6.69 10.17 6.99
C GLN A 43 6.82 8.77 7.61
N MET A 44 6.52 8.64 8.91
CA MET A 44 6.65 7.42 9.71
C MET A 44 5.35 7.17 10.51
N PRO A 45 4.25 6.84 9.82
CA PRO A 45 2.92 6.73 10.44
C PRO A 45 2.87 5.71 11.57
N GLU A 46 3.71 4.67 11.51
CA GLU A 46 3.84 3.64 12.52
C GLU A 46 4.25 4.17 13.90
N THR A 47 5.03 5.28 13.94
CA THR A 47 5.54 5.84 15.20
C THR A 47 4.44 6.38 16.12
N ARG A 48 3.27 6.70 15.55
CA ARG A 48 2.09 7.13 16.32
C ARG A 48 1.61 6.03 17.29
N PHE A 49 1.81 4.77 16.92
CA PHE A 49 1.26 3.63 17.66
C PHE A 49 2.21 3.07 18.71
N PHE A 50 3.36 3.72 18.97
CA PHE A 50 4.35 3.23 19.92
C PHE A 50 3.78 2.99 21.33
N GLU A 51 3.01 3.94 21.86
CA GLU A 51 2.39 3.84 23.20
C GLU A 51 1.24 2.81 23.24
N GLN A 52 0.62 2.53 22.09
CA GLN A 52 -0.49 1.58 21.97
C GLN A 52 -0.06 0.22 21.44
N TYR A 53 1.24 0.00 21.23
CA TYR A 53 1.78 -1.20 20.58
C TYR A 53 1.21 -2.48 21.18
N THR A 54 1.22 -2.61 22.52
CA THR A 54 0.76 -3.82 23.20
C THR A 54 -0.75 -4.07 22.99
N GLU A 55 -1.55 -3.01 22.88
CA GLU A 55 -2.97 -3.13 22.62
C GLU A 55 -3.23 -3.55 21.17
N LEU A 56 -2.47 -2.99 20.22
CA LEU A 56 -2.68 -3.14 18.78
C LEU A 56 -1.85 -4.25 18.14
N SER A 57 -0.95 -4.88 18.89
CA SER A 57 -0.03 -5.88 18.36
C SER A 57 -0.78 -7.04 17.72
N ALA A 58 -0.16 -7.59 16.68
CA ALA A 58 -0.72 -8.64 15.86
C ALA A 58 -1.21 -9.83 16.69
N PRO A 59 -2.39 -10.39 16.36
CA PRO A 59 -2.75 -11.73 16.81
C PRO A 59 -1.77 -12.77 16.27
N GLU A 60 -1.61 -13.88 16.99
CA GLU A 60 -0.81 -14.99 16.51
C GLU A 60 -1.32 -15.48 15.14
N LYS A 61 -0.40 -15.93 14.28
CA LYS A 61 -0.73 -16.52 12.98
C LYS A 61 -1.63 -15.64 12.11
N THR A 62 -1.40 -14.33 12.11
CA THR A 62 -2.05 -13.41 11.17
C THR A 62 -1.03 -12.91 10.14
N ALA A 63 -1.38 -13.07 8.86
CA ALA A 63 -0.58 -12.55 7.75
C ALA A 63 -1.20 -11.28 7.16
N VAL A 64 -0.35 -10.36 6.72
CA VAL A 64 -0.67 -9.26 5.80
C VAL A 64 -0.08 -9.62 4.45
N VAL A 65 -0.90 -9.58 3.41
CA VAL A 65 -0.48 -9.83 2.03
C VAL A 65 -0.13 -8.51 1.36
N TYR A 66 1.13 -8.36 1.00
CA TYR A 66 1.63 -7.20 0.28
C TYR A 66 1.47 -7.39 -1.25
N PRO A 67 0.93 -6.40 -2.00
CA PRO A 67 0.48 -6.61 -3.37
C PRO A 67 1.51 -6.19 -4.45
N ILE A 68 2.53 -7.02 -4.70
CA ILE A 68 3.59 -6.74 -5.69
C ILE A 68 3.04 -6.62 -7.09
N LEU A 69 2.08 -7.46 -7.44
CA LEU A 69 1.49 -7.47 -8.78
C LEU A 69 0.72 -6.19 -9.05
N THR A 70 0.01 -5.67 -8.04
CA THR A 70 -0.68 -4.39 -8.15
C THR A 70 0.29 -3.22 -8.19
N GLN A 71 1.36 -3.27 -7.40
CA GLN A 71 2.39 -2.24 -7.46
C GLN A 71 3.04 -2.18 -8.85
N THR A 72 3.41 -3.34 -9.40
CA THR A 72 3.94 -3.47 -10.76
C THR A 72 2.95 -2.94 -11.81
N ALA A 73 1.66 -3.26 -11.67
CA ALA A 73 0.62 -2.78 -12.58
C ALA A 73 0.48 -1.25 -12.57
N TYR A 74 0.77 -0.60 -11.43
CA TYR A 74 0.67 0.85 -11.23
C TYR A 74 1.94 1.62 -11.56
N SER A 75 3.07 0.93 -11.78
CA SER A 75 4.29 1.55 -12.26
C SER A 75 4.09 2.26 -13.60
N TRP A 76 4.97 3.21 -13.90
CA TRP A 76 4.92 3.95 -15.16
C TRP A 76 5.14 2.99 -16.34
N GLY A 77 4.25 3.04 -17.35
CA GLY A 77 4.23 2.03 -18.41
C GLY A 77 3.68 0.67 -17.95
N GLY A 78 2.95 0.66 -16.84
CA GLY A 78 2.29 -0.51 -16.26
C GLY A 78 0.94 -0.85 -16.93
N ILE A 79 0.30 -1.92 -16.44
CA ILE A 79 -1.04 -2.35 -16.89
C ILE A 79 -2.08 -1.25 -16.66
N HIS A 80 -1.93 -0.43 -15.63
CA HIS A 80 -2.83 0.69 -15.37
C HIS A 80 -2.78 1.76 -16.47
N ASP A 81 -1.60 2.04 -17.04
CA ASP A 81 -1.49 2.94 -18.20
C ASP A 81 -2.14 2.33 -19.45
N PHE A 82 -2.12 0.99 -19.58
CA PHE A 82 -2.90 0.28 -20.60
C PHE A 82 -4.41 0.46 -20.39
N ASN A 83 -4.92 0.22 -19.18
CA ASN A 83 -6.34 0.40 -18.85
C ASN A 83 -6.83 1.84 -19.07
N MET A 84 -5.95 2.83 -18.88
CA MET A 84 -6.25 4.24 -19.13
C MET A 84 -6.12 4.67 -20.61
N GLY A 85 -5.78 3.76 -21.51
CA GLY A 85 -5.55 4.08 -22.93
C GLY A 85 -4.31 4.94 -23.18
N ARG A 86 -3.37 4.99 -22.23
CA ARG A 86 -2.11 5.74 -22.33
C ARG A 86 -0.98 4.93 -22.96
N CYS A 87 -1.11 3.59 -22.98
CA CYS A 87 -0.16 2.68 -23.60
C CYS A 87 -0.86 1.45 -24.19
N GLU A 88 -0.70 1.18 -25.49
CA GLU A 88 -1.38 0.04 -26.14
C GLU A 88 -0.70 -1.32 -25.87
N THR A 89 0.58 -1.33 -25.49
CA THR A 89 1.38 -2.55 -25.33
C THR A 89 1.63 -2.95 -23.88
N CYS A 90 1.20 -2.13 -22.92
CA CYS A 90 1.53 -2.29 -21.50
C CYS A 90 0.63 -3.29 -20.76
N PHE A 91 -0.14 -4.12 -21.48
CA PHE A 91 -0.85 -5.25 -20.88
C PHE A 91 0.10 -6.42 -20.54
N LYS A 92 1.36 -6.38 -21.01
CA LYS A 92 2.48 -7.24 -20.57
C LYS A 92 3.60 -6.34 -20.03
N VAL A 93 4.05 -6.60 -18.81
CA VAL A 93 5.04 -5.78 -18.09
C VAL A 93 6.07 -6.65 -17.38
N GLU A 94 7.25 -6.10 -17.10
CA GLU A 94 8.26 -6.74 -16.25
C GLU A 94 7.90 -6.51 -14.78
N ILE A 95 8.08 -7.53 -13.93
CA ILE A 95 7.81 -7.44 -12.50
C ILE A 95 9.01 -6.78 -11.83
N GLU A 96 8.78 -5.73 -11.06
CA GLU A 96 9.87 -5.03 -10.36
C GLU A 96 10.46 -5.90 -9.25
N GLU A 97 11.78 -6.12 -9.29
CA GLU A 97 12.49 -6.85 -8.23
C GLU A 97 12.58 -6.04 -6.92
N TYR A 98 12.54 -4.72 -7.03
CA TYR A 98 12.65 -3.79 -5.92
C TYR A 98 11.50 -2.81 -5.95
N TYR A 99 10.79 -2.71 -4.84
CA TYR A 99 9.63 -1.86 -4.71
C TYR A 99 9.69 -1.10 -3.39
N ASP A 100 9.42 0.20 -3.47
CA ASP A 100 9.15 1.03 -2.30
C ASP A 100 7.64 1.13 -2.13
N PRO A 101 7.06 0.86 -0.94
CA PRO A 101 5.62 0.94 -0.79
C PRO A 101 5.03 2.29 -1.18
N ILE A 102 4.08 2.26 -2.11
CA ILE A 102 3.38 3.44 -2.61
C ILE A 102 1.98 3.57 -2.03
N PHE A 103 1.48 4.80 -1.99
CA PHE A 103 0.15 5.12 -1.46
C PHE A 103 -0.96 4.24 -2.06
N SER A 104 -0.93 4.05 -3.37
CA SER A 104 -1.97 3.32 -4.11
C SER A 104 -2.01 1.82 -3.84
N VAL A 105 -1.00 1.25 -3.17
CA VAL A 105 -0.97 -0.18 -2.80
C VAL A 105 -1.12 -0.44 -1.31
N GLY A 106 -1.29 0.61 -0.51
CA GLY A 106 -1.50 0.49 0.92
C GLY A 106 -0.26 0.72 1.78
N ALA A 107 0.66 1.59 1.36
CA ALA A 107 1.94 1.82 2.03
C ALA A 107 1.82 2.16 3.52
N LYS A 108 0.86 3.01 3.90
CA LYS A 108 0.65 3.37 5.32
C LYS A 108 0.16 2.18 6.12
N SER A 109 -0.82 1.44 5.60
CA SER A 109 -1.30 0.21 6.23
C SER A 109 -0.18 -0.82 6.39
N PHE A 110 0.63 -1.02 5.34
CA PHE A 110 1.78 -1.91 5.37
C PHE A 110 2.74 -1.55 6.52
N ARG A 111 3.22 -0.29 6.57
CA ARG A 111 4.17 0.15 7.61
C ARG A 111 3.61 0.01 9.02
N ILE A 112 2.35 0.39 9.21
CA ILE A 112 1.70 0.29 10.52
C ILE A 112 1.56 -1.16 10.96
N LEU A 113 1.08 -2.05 10.08
CA LEU A 113 0.84 -3.45 10.43
C LEU A 113 2.16 -4.22 10.60
N GLU A 114 3.15 -3.97 9.75
CA GLU A 114 4.51 -4.52 9.95
C GLU A 114 5.07 -4.08 11.31
N PHE A 115 4.97 -2.79 11.64
CA PHE A 115 5.39 -2.27 12.93
C PHE A 115 4.67 -2.97 14.08
N LEU A 116 3.35 -3.17 14.00
CA LEU A 116 2.55 -3.87 15.01
C LEU A 116 2.82 -5.38 15.11
N GLY A 117 3.76 -5.92 14.32
CA GLY A 117 4.23 -7.29 14.41
C GLY A 117 3.42 -8.29 13.60
N TYR A 118 2.63 -7.83 12.62
CA TYR A 118 1.93 -8.75 11.71
C TYR A 118 2.96 -9.41 10.80
N SER A 119 2.78 -10.72 10.52
CA SER A 119 3.64 -11.39 9.56
C SER A 119 3.34 -10.85 8.16
N VAL A 120 4.37 -10.46 7.41
CA VAL A 120 4.21 -10.00 6.03
C VAL A 120 4.59 -11.14 5.10
N ILE A 121 3.71 -11.43 4.14
CA ILE A 121 4.00 -12.24 2.96
C ILE A 121 3.65 -11.40 1.73
N ASP A 122 4.24 -11.70 0.58
CA ASP A 122 3.83 -11.09 -0.68
C ASP A 122 2.90 -12.01 -1.49
N ASP A 123 2.22 -11.41 -2.45
CA ASP A 123 1.26 -12.06 -3.33
C ASP A 123 1.92 -13.02 -4.34
N ILE A 124 3.20 -12.80 -4.67
CA ILE A 124 4.02 -13.72 -5.46
C ILE A 124 4.29 -15.04 -4.72
N ASP A 125 4.57 -14.98 -3.41
CA ASP A 125 4.76 -16.18 -2.57
C ASP A 125 3.48 -17.03 -2.52
N ILE A 126 2.31 -16.39 -2.55
CA ILE A 126 1.01 -17.07 -2.63
C ILE A 126 0.82 -17.74 -3.99
N ASP A 127 1.14 -17.07 -5.11
CA ASP A 127 1.04 -17.69 -6.44
C ASP A 127 1.96 -18.92 -6.55
N LYS A 128 3.20 -18.83 -6.06
CA LYS A 128 4.17 -19.95 -6.06
C LYS A 128 3.77 -21.08 -5.12
N ASN A 129 3.19 -20.75 -3.97
CA ASN A 129 2.83 -21.72 -2.94
C ASN A 129 1.53 -21.34 -2.22
N PRO A 130 0.35 -21.63 -2.82
CA PRO A 130 -0.95 -21.34 -2.24
C PRO A 130 -1.15 -21.87 -0.81
N GLU A 131 -0.52 -23.01 -0.48
CA GLU A 131 -0.62 -23.64 0.83
C GLU A 131 0.04 -22.82 1.95
N ILE A 132 0.84 -21.79 1.63
CA ILE A 132 1.44 -20.91 2.64
C ILE A 132 0.39 -20.26 3.54
N LEU A 133 -0.80 -20.00 3.01
CA LEU A 133 -1.91 -19.41 3.75
C LEU A 133 -2.42 -20.32 4.87
N ASN A 134 -2.24 -21.65 4.77
CA ASN A 134 -2.64 -22.60 5.81
C ASN A 134 -1.86 -22.44 7.13
N ASN A 135 -0.74 -21.70 7.11
CA ASN A 135 0.03 -21.40 8.33
C ASN A 135 -0.61 -20.30 9.18
N PHE A 136 -1.60 -19.59 8.61
CA PHE A 136 -2.26 -18.46 9.22
C PHE A 136 -3.71 -18.79 9.58
N ASN A 137 -4.19 -18.26 10.70
CA ASN A 137 -5.60 -18.33 11.06
C ASN A 137 -6.40 -17.26 10.32
N SER A 138 -5.74 -16.12 10.03
CA SER A 138 -6.33 -14.93 9.44
C SER A 138 -5.38 -14.32 8.42
N VAL A 139 -5.94 -13.87 7.29
CA VAL A 139 -5.18 -13.22 6.22
C VAL A 139 -5.77 -11.83 5.98
N ILE A 140 -4.95 -10.79 5.99
CA ILE A 140 -5.33 -9.40 5.70
C ILE A 140 -4.79 -9.05 4.32
N LEU A 141 -5.66 -8.71 3.37
CA LEU A 141 -5.22 -8.19 2.08
C LEU A 141 -5.13 -6.67 2.13
N LEU A 142 -4.06 -6.14 1.57
CA LEU A 142 -3.98 -4.72 1.21
C LEU A 142 -4.72 -4.51 -0.12
N HIS A 143 -4.22 -3.63 -0.99
CA HIS A 143 -4.85 -3.35 -2.28
C HIS A 143 -4.38 -4.35 -3.37
N ASN A 144 -4.58 -5.64 -3.15
CA ASN A 144 -4.29 -6.71 -4.12
C ASN A 144 -5.33 -6.69 -5.27
N GLN A 145 -5.30 -5.68 -6.13
CA GLN A 145 -6.21 -5.54 -7.27
C GLN A 145 -5.90 -6.54 -8.38
N PHE A 146 -4.62 -6.67 -8.75
CA PHE A 146 -4.13 -7.59 -9.76
C PHE A 146 -3.61 -8.85 -9.07
N VAL A 147 -4.19 -10.00 -9.40
CA VAL A 147 -3.84 -11.30 -8.80
C VAL A 147 -3.87 -12.41 -9.84
N THR A 148 -3.11 -13.48 -9.59
CA THR A 148 -3.18 -14.71 -10.39
C THR A 148 -4.40 -15.57 -10.03
N GLU A 149 -4.68 -16.58 -10.85
CA GLU A 149 -5.71 -17.56 -10.55
C GLU A 149 -5.40 -18.40 -9.30
N ASN A 150 -4.13 -18.72 -9.06
CA ASN A 150 -3.72 -19.47 -7.88
C ASN A 150 -3.96 -18.65 -6.61
N GLU A 151 -3.56 -17.37 -6.62
CA GLU A 151 -3.85 -16.43 -5.54
C GLU A 151 -5.35 -16.30 -5.28
N PHE A 152 -6.14 -16.04 -6.33
CA PHE A 152 -7.59 -15.91 -6.22
C PHE A 152 -8.21 -17.13 -5.52
N LEU A 153 -7.87 -18.33 -5.96
CA LEU A 153 -8.38 -19.57 -5.38
C LEU A 153 -7.89 -19.76 -3.94
N ALA A 154 -6.63 -19.48 -3.64
CA ALA A 154 -6.06 -19.61 -2.31
C ALA A 154 -6.73 -18.67 -1.31
N ILE A 155 -6.83 -17.39 -1.68
CA ILE A 155 -7.40 -16.32 -0.87
C ILE A 155 -8.90 -16.58 -0.64
N THR A 156 -9.66 -16.85 -1.69
CA THR A 156 -11.12 -17.06 -1.55
C THR A 156 -11.49 -18.36 -0.84
N SER A 157 -10.58 -19.35 -0.81
CA SER A 157 -10.76 -20.60 -0.05
C SER A 157 -10.33 -20.50 1.41
N HIS A 158 -9.57 -19.47 1.79
CA HIS A 158 -9.10 -19.30 3.17
C HIS A 158 -10.29 -18.94 4.10
N PRO A 159 -10.43 -19.55 5.29
CA PRO A 159 -11.65 -19.43 6.10
C PRO A 159 -11.87 -18.06 6.73
N ASN A 160 -10.81 -17.26 6.91
CA ASN A 160 -10.92 -15.90 7.43
C ASN A 160 -10.00 -14.94 6.70
N VAL A 161 -10.59 -14.11 5.85
CA VAL A 161 -9.89 -13.10 5.06
C VAL A 161 -10.46 -11.72 5.33
N ILE A 162 -9.59 -10.77 5.62
CA ILE A 162 -9.95 -9.38 5.85
C ILE A 162 -9.44 -8.55 4.67
N TYR A 163 -10.35 -8.16 3.79
CA TYR A 163 -10.07 -7.31 2.64
C TYR A 163 -10.05 -5.85 3.12
N LEU A 164 -8.85 -5.34 3.42
CA LEU A 164 -8.68 -4.02 4.01
C LEU A 164 -8.89 -2.89 2.98
N TYR A 165 -8.70 -3.19 1.69
CA TYR A 165 -8.94 -2.24 0.59
C TYR A 165 -10.04 -2.78 -0.32
N PRO A 166 -10.96 -1.92 -0.80
CA PRO A 166 -11.91 -2.28 -1.84
C PRO A 166 -11.20 -2.52 -3.17
N GLY A 167 -11.85 -3.24 -4.09
CA GLY A 167 -11.29 -3.53 -5.41
C GLY A 167 -10.16 -4.58 -5.38
N SER A 168 -9.98 -5.30 -4.28
CA SER A 168 -9.13 -6.50 -4.29
C SER A 168 -9.69 -7.55 -5.24
N LEU A 169 -8.81 -8.39 -5.80
CA LEU A 169 -9.15 -9.53 -6.67
C LEU A 169 -9.90 -9.14 -7.96
N ASP A 170 -9.69 -7.91 -8.43
CA ASP A 170 -10.45 -7.31 -9.54
C ASP A 170 -9.90 -7.68 -10.92
N SER A 171 -8.60 -7.93 -11.06
CA SER A 171 -7.95 -8.18 -12.35
C SER A 171 -7.13 -9.47 -12.32
N LYS A 172 -7.38 -10.35 -13.28
CA LYS A 172 -6.67 -11.62 -13.49
C LYS A 172 -5.40 -11.38 -14.31
N VAL A 173 -4.27 -11.71 -13.73
CA VAL A 173 -2.97 -11.68 -14.40
C VAL A 173 -2.34 -13.08 -14.44
N ARG A 174 -1.37 -13.26 -15.34
CA ARG A 174 -0.51 -14.44 -15.40
C ARG A 174 0.94 -14.03 -15.32
N ILE A 175 1.71 -14.74 -14.50
CA ILE A 175 3.15 -14.54 -14.36
C ILE A 175 3.92 -15.53 -15.24
N ASN A 176 4.96 -15.05 -15.89
CA ASN A 176 6.03 -15.87 -16.45
C ASN A 176 7.29 -15.66 -15.60
N TYR A 177 7.59 -16.63 -14.73
CA TYR A 177 8.75 -16.56 -13.83
C TYR A 177 10.10 -16.70 -14.54
N GLU A 178 10.17 -17.29 -15.74
CA GLU A 178 11.42 -17.36 -16.50
C GLU A 178 11.80 -16.00 -17.09
N GLU A 179 10.78 -15.25 -17.53
CA GLU A 179 10.96 -13.89 -18.08
C GLU A 179 10.80 -12.78 -17.03
N ASN A 180 10.41 -13.14 -15.80
CA ASN A 180 9.99 -12.19 -14.76
C ASN A 180 8.96 -11.17 -15.26
N THR A 181 7.95 -11.63 -16.00
CA THR A 181 6.89 -10.77 -16.58
C THR A 181 5.51 -11.13 -16.08
N MET A 182 4.62 -10.14 -16.05
CA MET A 182 3.21 -10.26 -15.74
C MET A 182 2.37 -9.82 -16.95
N ILE A 183 1.30 -10.56 -17.25
CA ILE A 183 0.39 -10.30 -18.38
C ILE A 183 -1.04 -10.18 -17.85
N LEU A 184 -1.76 -9.12 -18.21
CA LEU A 184 -3.20 -9.01 -18.00
C LEU A 184 -3.94 -10.03 -18.87
N GLU A 185 -4.73 -10.91 -18.25
CA GLU A 185 -5.57 -11.86 -18.98
C GLU A 185 -7.03 -11.41 -19.02
N ARG A 186 -7.53 -10.83 -17.93
CA ARG A 186 -8.92 -10.38 -17.81
C ARG A 186 -9.07 -9.34 -16.70
N GLY A 187 -9.88 -8.32 -16.92
CA GLY A 187 -10.16 -7.28 -15.93
C GLY A 187 -11.21 -6.29 -16.45
N PRO A 188 -11.48 -5.19 -15.73
CA PRO A 188 -12.44 -4.18 -16.18
C PRO A 188 -12.19 -3.75 -17.62
N ALA A 189 -13.20 -3.93 -18.48
CA ALA A 189 -13.17 -3.64 -19.91
C ALA A 189 -12.07 -4.37 -20.74
N PHE A 190 -11.53 -5.50 -20.26
CA PHE A 190 -10.53 -6.29 -20.97
C PHE A 190 -10.74 -7.82 -20.82
N PRO A 191 -10.61 -8.62 -21.89
CA PRO A 191 -10.37 -8.20 -23.28
C PRO A 191 -11.61 -7.58 -23.95
N ASP A 192 -12.79 -7.77 -23.36
CA ASP A 192 -14.05 -7.22 -23.85
C ASP A 192 -14.58 -6.11 -22.94
N SER A 193 -15.22 -5.11 -23.54
CA SER A 193 -15.70 -3.91 -22.84
C SER A 193 -16.81 -4.14 -21.82
N TYR A 194 -17.49 -5.29 -21.86
CA TYR A 194 -18.56 -5.64 -20.91
C TYR A 194 -18.06 -6.35 -19.65
N ILE A 195 -16.77 -6.70 -19.59
CA ILE A 195 -16.19 -7.38 -18.43
C ILE A 195 -16.07 -6.38 -17.28
N ILE A 196 -16.61 -6.75 -16.12
CA ILE A 196 -16.63 -5.91 -14.91
C ILE A 196 -15.42 -6.20 -14.04
N ASP A 197 -15.05 -7.48 -13.88
CA ASP A 197 -13.85 -7.93 -13.17
C ASP A 197 -13.26 -9.21 -13.78
N GLY A 198 -12.06 -9.56 -13.33
CA GLY A 198 -11.22 -10.64 -13.83
C GLY A 198 -11.71 -12.04 -13.48
N PHE A 199 -12.51 -12.21 -12.44
CA PHE A 199 -12.86 -13.51 -11.86
C PHE A 199 -14.36 -13.80 -11.74
N ASP A 200 -15.20 -12.84 -12.15
CA ASP A 200 -16.65 -12.84 -11.88
C ASP A 200 -16.94 -12.99 -10.38
N TRP A 201 -16.18 -12.26 -9.56
CA TRP A 201 -16.23 -12.41 -8.11
C TRP A 201 -17.50 -11.79 -7.53
N GLU A 202 -18.32 -12.60 -6.83
CA GLU A 202 -19.62 -12.17 -6.33
C GLU A 202 -19.57 -11.02 -5.30
N TYR A 203 -18.42 -10.83 -4.63
CA TYR A 203 -18.21 -9.77 -3.64
C TYR A 203 -17.40 -8.59 -4.18
N ASN A 204 -17.30 -8.43 -5.50
CA ASN A 204 -16.65 -7.27 -6.09
C ASN A 204 -17.22 -5.96 -5.52
N ASN A 205 -16.34 -5.16 -4.91
CA ASN A 205 -16.65 -3.86 -4.31
C ASN A 205 -15.79 -2.73 -4.89
N SER A 206 -15.30 -2.87 -6.13
CA SER A 206 -14.43 -1.89 -6.79
C SER A 206 -15.06 -0.50 -6.90
N GLU A 207 -16.39 -0.39 -6.93
CA GLU A 207 -17.13 0.89 -6.87
C GLU A 207 -16.87 1.69 -5.58
N MET A 208 -16.31 1.06 -4.53
CA MET A 208 -16.00 1.72 -3.26
C MET A 208 -14.57 2.27 -3.20
N THR A 209 -13.73 2.04 -4.21
CA THR A 209 -12.31 2.46 -4.24
C THR A 209 -12.11 3.97 -4.14
N ASP A 210 -13.01 4.76 -4.73
CA ASP A 210 -12.95 6.22 -4.73
C ASP A 210 -13.30 6.84 -3.36
N ASN A 211 -13.83 6.06 -2.41
CA ASN A 211 -14.10 6.54 -1.06
C ASN A 211 -12.82 6.55 -0.21
N THR A 212 -11.95 7.54 -0.45
CA THR A 212 -10.67 7.72 0.25
C THR A 212 -10.81 8.48 1.57
N ILE A 213 -11.90 9.24 1.77
CA ILE A 213 -12.19 9.90 3.05
C ILE A 213 -12.43 8.85 4.14
N CYS A 214 -13.12 7.76 3.79
CA CYS A 214 -13.34 6.60 4.66
C CYS A 214 -13.91 6.98 6.05
N GLY A 215 -14.81 7.98 6.08
CA GLY A 215 -15.36 8.56 7.32
C GLY A 215 -16.38 7.65 8.01
N ASP A 216 -17.27 7.03 7.24
CA ASP A 216 -18.28 6.06 7.70
C ASP A 216 -17.83 4.62 7.41
N TRP A 217 -16.57 4.33 7.76
CA TRP A 217 -15.97 3.02 7.55
C TRP A 217 -16.74 1.95 8.34
N LYS A 218 -16.91 0.78 7.72
CA LYS A 218 -17.46 -0.42 8.33
C LYS A 218 -16.85 -1.64 7.65
N PHE A 219 -16.53 -2.65 8.47
CA PHE A 219 -16.32 -4.00 7.95
C PHE A 219 -17.67 -4.69 7.84
N TYR A 220 -17.98 -5.20 6.64
CA TYR A 220 -19.15 -6.05 6.42
C TYR A 220 -18.71 -7.48 6.16
N GLN A 221 -19.53 -8.43 6.59
CA GLN A 221 -19.23 -9.85 6.50
C GLN A 221 -19.55 -10.39 5.10
N ILE A 222 -18.70 -11.29 4.61
CA ILE A 222 -18.89 -12.12 3.43
C ILE A 222 -18.66 -13.60 3.81
N THR A 223 -18.79 -14.52 2.85
CA THR A 223 -18.69 -15.96 3.12
C THR A 223 -17.35 -16.37 3.76
N ASN A 224 -16.22 -15.84 3.28
CA ASN A 224 -14.88 -16.21 3.75
C ASN A 224 -14.20 -15.12 4.60
N GLY A 225 -14.95 -14.17 5.17
CA GLY A 225 -14.39 -13.16 6.07
C GLY A 225 -15.10 -11.81 6.03
N HIS A 226 -14.33 -10.72 5.92
CA HIS A 226 -14.83 -9.35 6.05
C HIS A 226 -14.18 -8.39 5.06
N MET A 227 -14.94 -7.40 4.60
CA MET A 227 -14.48 -6.38 3.68
C MET A 227 -14.68 -4.98 4.24
N LEU A 228 -13.70 -4.11 4.05
CA LEU A 228 -13.86 -2.68 4.31
C LEU A 228 -14.63 -2.01 3.15
N ASN A 229 -15.49 -1.05 3.47
CA ASN A 229 -16.31 -0.31 2.50
C ASN A 229 -15.68 1.00 2.01
N CYS A 230 -14.37 1.17 2.16
CA CYS A 230 -13.64 2.38 1.76
C CYS A 230 -12.13 2.13 1.73
N THR A 231 -11.39 3.01 1.05
CA THR A 231 -9.93 2.97 0.95
C THR A 231 -9.34 3.64 2.19
N PRO A 232 -8.66 2.90 3.10
CA PRO A 232 -8.31 3.42 4.42
C PRO A 232 -6.97 4.17 4.48
N GLU A 233 -6.27 4.33 3.35
CA GLU A 233 -4.86 4.75 3.30
C GLU A 233 -4.58 6.01 4.13
N ASP A 234 -5.39 7.06 4.01
CA ASP A 234 -5.21 8.27 4.82
C ASP A 234 -5.78 8.18 6.23
N THR A 235 -6.82 7.38 6.42
CA THR A 235 -7.58 7.30 7.67
C THR A 235 -6.93 6.37 8.69
N ILE A 236 -6.29 5.28 8.26
CA ILE A 236 -5.75 4.24 9.14
C ILE A 236 -4.68 4.76 10.10
N GLN A 237 -3.84 5.70 9.65
CA GLN A 237 -2.79 6.33 10.45
C GLN A 237 -3.32 7.25 11.55
N TYR A 238 -4.61 7.62 11.54
CA TYR A 238 -5.22 8.50 12.54
C TYR A 238 -6.39 7.84 13.29
N ASN A 239 -6.71 6.59 12.96
CA ASN A 239 -7.91 5.92 13.41
C ASN A 239 -7.59 4.57 14.06
N ASP A 240 -7.24 4.63 15.34
CA ASP A 240 -6.93 3.45 16.16
C ASP A 240 -8.12 2.48 16.21
N ALA A 241 -9.37 2.95 16.00
CA ALA A 241 -10.55 2.10 16.02
C ALA A 241 -10.60 1.14 14.81
N ILE A 242 -10.09 1.55 13.63
CA ILE A 242 -9.92 0.63 12.49
C ILE A 242 -8.94 -0.48 12.87
N LEU A 243 -7.79 -0.14 13.48
CA LEU A 243 -6.78 -1.12 13.88
C LEU A 243 -7.28 -2.07 14.97
N LYS A 244 -8.01 -1.57 15.98
CA LYS A 244 -8.65 -2.40 17.00
C LYS A 244 -9.68 -3.34 16.38
N LYS A 245 -10.46 -2.85 15.40
CA LYS A 245 -11.44 -3.69 14.70
C LYS A 245 -10.75 -4.75 13.83
N LEU A 246 -9.70 -4.38 13.11
CA LEU A 246 -8.89 -5.29 12.31
C LEU A 246 -8.31 -6.43 13.17
N LYS A 247 -7.71 -6.08 14.32
CA LYS A 247 -7.24 -7.06 15.31
C LYS A 247 -8.36 -7.99 15.78
N GLN A 248 -9.50 -7.44 16.19
CA GLN A 248 -10.65 -8.23 16.63
C GLN A 248 -11.11 -9.22 15.55
N LEU A 249 -11.11 -8.82 14.27
CA LEU A 249 -11.50 -9.69 13.15
C LEU A 249 -10.44 -10.75 12.83
N ALA A 250 -9.18 -10.54 13.23
CA ALA A 250 -8.08 -11.46 12.99
C ALA A 250 -7.87 -12.48 14.13
N GLU A 251 -8.46 -12.25 15.31
CA GLU A 251 -8.38 -13.14 16.49
C GLU A 251 -9.32 -14.37 16.44
N VAL A 252 -9.94 -14.65 15.28
CA VAL A 252 -10.97 -15.68 15.10
C VAL A 252 -10.39 -17.10 15.08
#